data_AF-A0A7W0RI93-F1
#
_entry.id   AF-A0A7W0RI93-F1
#
_cell.length_a   1.000
_cell.length_b   1.000
_cell.length_c   1.000
_cell.angle_alpha   90.00
_cell.angle_beta   90.00
_cell.angle_gamma   90.00
#
_symmetry.space_group_name_H-M   'P 1'
#
loop_
_entity.id
_entity.type
_entity.pdbx_description
1 polymer ?
#
loop_
_entity_poly.entity_id
_entity_poly.type
_entity_poly.pdbx_seq_one_letter_code
_entity_poly.pdbx_strand_id
1 'polypeptide(L)'
;MSGPAAAAAHRALGLTDSEYDLIVEKMGREPNGVELAVFSLMWSEHCAYKHSKKLLGRLPTEGPHLLMGPGENAGAVSVGHGLAIAFKVESHNHPSAVEPFQGAATGVGGILRDVFAVGARPIAILDSLRFGELTSARPRYLLDGAVAGIGHYGNSIGVPTVGGEVYFEAPYEQNCLVNAMCLGIAREERLIRSAAAGVGNLLVLMGARTGRDGIGGASVLASAELDSSDASKRPSVQIGDPFEEKKLLECCLELLERGTLRSLQDLGAAGLSSSSAEMASKGEVGLDIDVSQVPLREDDMEPFEIMVSESQERMLCVIEPENLGELEEICERWEVRATAIGAVTGSRRLRVLDTRKGTGGEEVVGDMPVEALVDDCPLYDLEPARPDGQIYPAPPRSLDSDERGGALLALLASHNLSSRRPLFEQYDCLVGSRTVRRPQQADAAVLSLEADGARGGIAVSIDGNGRRVACDPYTGTVEAVLECAANLACVGAEPLGLTNCLNFGNP
;
A
#
# COMPACT_ATOMS: atom_id res chain seq x y z
N MET A 1 1.35 -49.95 -1.20
CA MET A 1 2.24 -48.86 -0.75
C MET A 1 1.60 -47.56 -1.22
N SER A 2 0.94 -46.88 -0.30
CA SER A 2 0.27 -45.59 -0.50
C SER A 2 1.29 -44.52 -0.82
N GLY A 3 1.18 -43.90 -2.00
CA GLY A 3 1.93 -42.69 -2.32
C GLY A 3 1.47 -41.52 -1.43
N PRO A 4 2.32 -40.50 -1.23
CA PRO A 4 1.95 -39.32 -0.46
C PRO A 4 0.75 -38.64 -1.13
N ALA A 5 -0.31 -38.39 -0.36
CA ALA A 5 -1.47 -37.64 -0.82
C ALA A 5 -1.00 -36.24 -1.24
N ALA A 6 -1.27 -35.86 -2.50
CA ALA A 6 -1.11 -34.48 -2.92
C ALA A 6 -1.91 -33.60 -1.96
N ALA A 7 -1.29 -32.55 -1.41
CA ALA A 7 -1.98 -31.61 -0.54
C ALA A 7 -3.21 -31.04 -1.27
N ALA A 8 -4.33 -30.93 -0.57
CA ALA A 8 -5.55 -30.35 -1.13
C ALA A 8 -5.28 -28.92 -1.64
N ALA A 9 -5.87 -28.56 -2.79
CA ALA A 9 -5.53 -27.36 -3.54
C ALA A 9 -5.65 -26.06 -2.72
N HIS A 10 -6.61 -25.97 -1.80
CA HIS A 10 -6.79 -24.80 -0.94
C HIS A 10 -5.62 -24.58 0.03
N ARG A 11 -5.04 -25.65 0.58
CA ARG A 11 -3.88 -25.55 1.48
C ARG A 11 -2.64 -25.06 0.75
N ALA A 12 -2.47 -25.44 -0.52
CA ALA A 12 -1.37 -24.93 -1.35
C ALA A 12 -1.50 -23.42 -1.63
N LEU A 13 -2.72 -22.88 -1.54
CA LEU A 13 -3.02 -21.45 -1.67
C LEU A 13 -3.03 -20.70 -0.33
N GLY A 14 -2.66 -21.35 0.78
CA GLY A 14 -2.57 -20.73 2.11
C GLY A 14 -3.90 -20.68 2.89
N LEU A 15 -4.96 -21.31 2.40
CA LEU A 15 -6.23 -21.43 3.13
C LEU A 15 -6.20 -22.61 4.11
N THR A 16 -6.77 -22.40 5.30
CA THR A 16 -7.06 -23.46 6.26
C THR A 16 -8.25 -24.32 5.80
N ASP A 17 -8.40 -25.52 6.35
CA ASP A 17 -9.57 -26.37 6.06
C ASP A 17 -10.88 -25.68 6.47
N SER A 18 -10.89 -25.00 7.62
CA SER A 18 -12.07 -24.26 8.10
C SER A 18 -12.43 -23.07 7.23
N GLU A 19 -11.44 -22.36 6.67
CA GLU A 19 -11.69 -21.28 5.71
C GLU A 19 -12.27 -21.83 4.41
N TYR A 20 -11.76 -22.96 3.91
CA TYR A 20 -12.33 -23.61 2.74
C TYR A 20 -13.77 -24.07 2.96
N ASP A 21 -14.06 -24.73 4.10
CA ASP A 21 -15.42 -25.16 4.43
C ASP A 21 -16.40 -23.97 4.49
N LEU A 22 -15.96 -22.83 5.06
CA LEU A 22 -16.75 -21.60 5.09
C LEU A 22 -16.96 -21.02 3.69
N ILE A 23 -15.94 -21.05 2.81
CA ILE A 23 -16.10 -20.63 1.40
C ILE A 23 -17.16 -21.49 0.72
N VAL A 24 -17.13 -22.82 0.89
CA VAL A 24 -18.12 -23.73 0.31
C VAL A 24 -19.52 -23.43 0.83
N GLU A 25 -19.66 -23.16 2.13
CA GLU A 25 -20.94 -22.75 2.74
C GLU A 25 -21.47 -21.45 2.13
N LYS A 26 -20.63 -20.40 2.06
CA LYS A 26 -21.00 -19.07 1.54
C LYS A 26 -21.31 -19.08 0.05
N MET A 27 -20.62 -19.93 -0.72
CA MET A 27 -20.86 -20.14 -2.14
C MET A 27 -22.08 -21.04 -2.42
N GLY A 28 -22.48 -21.88 -1.46
CA GLY A 28 -23.49 -22.93 -1.64
C GLY A 28 -23.05 -24.06 -2.57
N ARG A 29 -21.77 -24.10 -2.95
CA ARG A 29 -21.14 -25.09 -3.84
C ARG A 29 -19.62 -25.02 -3.68
N GLU A 30 -18.91 -26.01 -4.24
CA GLU A 30 -17.46 -25.97 -4.31
C GLU A 30 -16.99 -24.84 -5.26
N PRO A 31 -15.96 -24.06 -4.87
CA PRO A 31 -15.36 -23.07 -5.74
C PRO A 31 -14.50 -23.74 -6.83
N ASN A 32 -14.48 -23.17 -8.03
CA ASN A 32 -13.56 -23.58 -9.08
C ASN A 32 -12.15 -22.97 -8.85
N GLY A 33 -11.19 -23.28 -9.73
CA GLY A 33 -9.81 -22.82 -9.58
C GLY A 33 -9.62 -21.28 -9.57
N VAL A 34 -10.39 -20.55 -10.38
CA VAL A 34 -10.34 -19.07 -10.42
C VAL A 34 -10.90 -18.50 -9.12
N GLU A 35 -12.06 -19.01 -8.69
CA GLU A 35 -12.74 -18.57 -7.48
C GLU A 35 -11.90 -18.85 -6.24
N LEU A 36 -11.30 -20.04 -6.15
CA LEU A 36 -10.46 -20.42 -5.02
C LEU A 36 -9.18 -19.57 -4.94
N ALA A 37 -8.60 -19.18 -6.08
CA ALA A 37 -7.45 -18.28 -6.14
C ALA A 37 -7.81 -16.86 -5.70
N VAL A 38 -8.99 -16.37 -6.09
CA VAL A 38 -9.51 -15.06 -5.66
C VAL A 38 -9.76 -15.07 -4.15
N PHE A 39 -10.48 -16.07 -3.63
CA PHE A 39 -10.74 -16.20 -2.19
C PHE A 39 -9.46 -16.32 -1.36
N SER A 40 -8.45 -17.06 -1.83
CA SER A 40 -7.22 -17.25 -1.05
C SER A 40 -6.45 -15.95 -0.82
N LEU A 41 -6.50 -15.02 -1.78
CA LEU A 41 -5.88 -13.71 -1.65
C LEU A 41 -6.75 -12.76 -0.85
N MET A 42 -8.06 -12.70 -1.15
CA MET A 42 -9.00 -11.84 -0.42
C MET A 42 -9.04 -12.16 1.07
N TRP A 43 -8.89 -13.44 1.44
CA TRP A 43 -8.87 -13.90 2.84
C TRP A 43 -7.45 -14.09 3.41
N SER A 44 -6.43 -13.54 2.74
CA SER A 44 -5.08 -13.44 3.31
C SER A 44 -5.04 -12.44 4.47
N GLU A 45 -4.07 -12.55 5.38
CA GLU A 45 -3.89 -11.54 6.44
C GLU A 45 -3.64 -10.15 5.84
N HIS A 46 -2.93 -10.10 4.72
CA HIS A 46 -2.56 -8.86 4.04
C HIS A 46 -3.77 -8.08 3.51
N CYS A 47 -4.79 -8.77 2.99
CA CYS A 47 -6.00 -8.12 2.45
C CYS A 47 -7.11 -7.97 3.52
N ALA A 48 -7.36 -9.01 4.32
CA ALA A 48 -8.50 -9.02 5.23
C ALA A 48 -8.22 -8.54 6.65
N TYR A 49 -6.96 -8.43 7.06
CA TYR A 49 -6.57 -8.03 8.41
C TYR A 49 -7.23 -8.92 9.49
N LYS A 50 -7.22 -10.25 9.28
CA LYS A 50 -8.05 -11.20 10.05
C LYS A 50 -7.80 -11.14 11.55
N HIS A 51 -6.57 -10.84 11.96
CA HIS A 51 -6.18 -10.76 13.38
C HIS A 51 -6.22 -9.32 13.92
N SER A 52 -6.12 -8.33 13.05
CA SER A 52 -5.92 -6.93 13.45
C SER A 52 -7.16 -6.04 13.27
N LYS A 53 -8.09 -6.34 12.35
CA LYS A 53 -9.27 -5.53 12.04
C LYS A 53 -10.11 -5.19 13.29
N LYS A 54 -10.33 -6.17 14.18
CA LYS A 54 -11.08 -5.97 15.44
C LYS A 54 -10.37 -5.02 16.42
N LEU A 55 -9.03 -5.03 16.45
CA LEU A 55 -8.24 -4.17 17.32
C LEU A 55 -8.17 -2.76 16.77
N LEU A 56 -7.96 -2.63 15.45
CA LEU A 56 -7.92 -1.36 14.73
C LEU A 56 -9.26 -0.60 14.82
N GLY A 57 -10.39 -1.32 14.80
CA GLY A 57 -11.72 -0.73 15.00
C GLY A 57 -11.94 -0.06 16.36
N ARG A 58 -11.01 -0.15 17.31
CA ARG A 58 -11.05 0.54 18.60
C ARG A 58 -10.38 1.92 18.58
N LEU A 59 -9.64 2.25 17.51
CA LEU A 59 -8.98 3.53 17.38
C LEU A 59 -10.00 4.64 17.10
N PRO A 60 -9.77 5.87 17.59
CA PRO A 60 -10.64 6.99 17.28
C PRO A 60 -10.52 7.35 15.79
N THR A 61 -11.65 7.40 15.09
CA THR A 61 -11.74 7.66 13.64
C THR A 61 -12.61 8.87 13.30
N GLU A 62 -12.95 9.70 14.29
CA GLU A 62 -13.71 10.93 14.12
C GLU A 62 -12.84 12.14 14.47
N GLY A 63 -13.01 13.24 13.74
CA GLY A 63 -12.29 14.49 14.00
C GLY A 63 -12.86 15.66 13.20
N PRO A 64 -12.71 16.90 13.68
CA PRO A 64 -13.34 18.08 13.08
C PRO A 64 -12.82 18.40 11.68
N HIS A 65 -11.60 17.96 11.35
CA HIS A 65 -10.97 18.17 10.05
C HIS A 65 -11.13 16.98 9.10
N LEU A 66 -11.74 15.88 9.54
CA LEU A 66 -11.78 14.65 8.74
C LEU A 66 -12.73 14.79 7.56
N LEU A 67 -12.23 14.55 6.36
CA LEU A 67 -13.00 14.49 5.11
C LEU A 67 -13.22 13.04 4.65
N MET A 68 -12.17 12.22 4.77
CA MET A 68 -12.19 10.78 4.47
C MET A 68 -11.44 10.02 5.55
N GLY A 69 -12.14 9.08 6.21
CA GLY A 69 -11.58 8.22 7.24
C GLY A 69 -11.13 6.85 6.71
N PRO A 70 -10.83 5.90 7.61
CA PRO A 70 -10.50 4.53 7.22
C PRO A 70 -11.59 3.91 6.35
N GLY A 71 -11.18 3.19 5.30
CA GLY A 71 -12.07 2.53 4.33
C GLY A 71 -11.89 3.03 2.90
N GLU A 72 -11.32 4.21 2.70
CA GLU A 72 -10.85 4.68 1.38
C GLU A 72 -9.34 4.41 1.22
N ASN A 73 -8.80 4.58 0.01
CA ASN A 73 -7.40 4.27 -0.29
C ASN A 73 -6.42 5.19 0.43
N ALA A 74 -6.85 6.39 0.83
CA ALA A 74 -6.09 7.27 1.71
C ALA A 74 -7.04 8.07 2.62
N GLY A 75 -6.56 8.41 3.82
CA GLY A 75 -7.27 9.35 4.69
C GLY A 75 -7.09 10.77 4.19
N ALA A 76 -8.11 11.62 4.37
CA ALA A 76 -8.04 13.03 3.95
C ALA A 76 -8.57 13.97 5.04
N VAL A 77 -7.87 15.09 5.23
CA VAL A 77 -8.25 16.15 6.17
C VAL A 77 -8.35 17.52 5.48
N SER A 78 -9.30 18.35 5.93
CA SER A 78 -9.40 19.75 5.50
C SER A 78 -8.30 20.57 6.16
N VAL A 79 -7.64 21.39 5.34
CA VAL A 79 -6.66 22.39 5.79
C VAL A 79 -7.19 23.82 5.61
N GLY A 80 -8.52 23.95 5.44
CA GLY A 80 -9.20 25.21 5.19
C GLY A 80 -9.09 25.67 3.73
N HIS A 81 -9.80 26.77 3.41
CA HIS A 81 -9.82 27.38 2.07
C HIS A 81 -10.23 26.42 0.93
N GLY A 82 -11.05 25.40 1.24
CA GLY A 82 -11.49 24.40 0.26
C GLY A 82 -10.37 23.46 -0.21
N LEU A 83 -9.29 23.35 0.56
CA LEU A 83 -8.18 22.43 0.31
C LEU A 83 -8.23 21.23 1.26
N ALA A 84 -7.89 20.07 0.71
CA ALA A 84 -7.69 18.83 1.44
C ALA A 84 -6.25 18.35 1.31
N ILE A 85 -5.75 17.72 2.37
CA ILE A 85 -4.53 16.91 2.34
C ILE A 85 -4.93 15.45 2.52
N ALA A 86 -4.65 14.63 1.51
CA ALA A 86 -4.76 13.19 1.58
C ALA A 86 -3.39 12.59 1.97
N PHE A 87 -3.38 11.59 2.84
CA PHE A 87 -2.14 10.95 3.26
C PHE A 87 -2.37 9.52 3.72
N LYS A 88 -1.37 8.67 3.48
CA LYS A 88 -1.31 7.28 3.92
C LYS A 88 0.15 6.87 4.07
N VAL A 89 0.37 5.84 4.87
CA VAL A 89 1.64 5.12 4.96
C VAL A 89 1.40 3.64 4.69
N GLU A 90 2.27 3.03 3.90
CA GLU A 90 2.27 1.61 3.58
C GLU A 90 3.64 0.98 3.82
N SER A 91 3.67 -0.35 3.86
CA SER A 91 4.90 -1.14 4.03
C SER A 91 5.14 -2.06 2.84
N HIS A 92 6.40 -2.19 2.44
CA HIS A 92 6.84 -3.16 1.43
C HIS A 92 8.01 -4.02 1.93
N ASN A 93 7.85 -4.54 3.15
CA ASN A 93 8.87 -5.23 3.94
C ASN A 93 9.42 -6.49 3.25
N HIS A 94 8.54 -7.46 2.97
CA HIS A 94 8.95 -8.75 2.42
C HIS A 94 9.58 -8.63 1.01
N PRO A 95 8.98 -7.89 0.06
CA PRO A 95 9.63 -7.63 -1.23
C PRO A 95 11.00 -6.97 -1.07
N SER A 96 11.12 -5.98 -0.17
CA SER A 96 12.38 -5.29 0.09
C SER A 96 13.46 -6.18 0.74
N ALA A 97 13.07 -7.21 1.48
CA ALA A 97 14.01 -8.19 2.03
C ALA A 97 14.58 -9.14 0.95
N VAL A 98 13.83 -9.38 -0.12
CA VAL A 98 14.22 -10.26 -1.25
C VAL A 98 14.98 -9.49 -2.32
N GLU A 99 14.44 -8.35 -2.75
CA GLU A 99 15.02 -7.45 -3.75
C GLU A 99 14.79 -5.99 -3.28
N PRO A 100 15.78 -5.37 -2.62
CA PRO A 100 15.58 -4.11 -1.91
C PRO A 100 15.32 -2.91 -2.82
N PHE A 101 15.83 -2.92 -4.05
CA PHE A 101 15.63 -1.79 -4.96
C PHE A 101 14.19 -1.74 -5.47
N GLN A 102 13.73 -2.84 -6.04
CA GLN A 102 12.39 -2.98 -6.57
C GLN A 102 11.35 -2.95 -5.46
N GLY A 103 11.59 -3.65 -4.35
CA GLY A 103 10.68 -3.62 -3.20
C GLY A 103 10.49 -2.20 -2.64
N ALA A 104 11.54 -1.40 -2.54
CA ALA A 104 11.36 -0.02 -2.08
C ALA A 104 10.72 0.88 -3.15
N ALA A 105 11.08 0.67 -4.42
CA ALA A 105 10.54 1.44 -5.55
C ALA A 105 9.03 1.20 -5.76
N THR A 106 8.57 -0.06 -5.79
CA THR A 106 7.14 -0.38 -5.92
C THR A 106 6.35 -0.01 -4.66
N GLY A 107 7.00 0.00 -3.48
CA GLY A 107 6.42 0.56 -2.26
C GLY A 107 6.11 2.07 -2.39
N VAL A 108 7.01 2.84 -3.03
CA VAL A 108 6.76 4.25 -3.34
C VAL A 108 5.66 4.39 -4.40
N GLY A 109 5.68 3.58 -5.47
CA GLY A 109 4.64 3.62 -6.49
C GLY A 109 3.25 3.34 -5.93
N GLY A 110 3.09 2.27 -5.15
CA GLY A 110 1.82 1.91 -4.50
C GLY A 110 1.23 3.05 -3.67
N ILE A 111 2.03 3.65 -2.77
CA ILE A 111 1.54 4.72 -1.90
C ILE A 111 1.19 6.01 -2.66
N LEU A 112 1.83 6.26 -3.81
CA LEU A 112 1.45 7.36 -4.69
C LEU A 112 0.06 7.08 -5.30
N ARG A 113 -0.19 5.87 -5.79
CA ARG A 113 -1.48 5.46 -6.36
C ARG A 113 -2.62 5.60 -5.37
N ASP A 114 -2.44 5.15 -4.13
CA ASP A 114 -3.43 5.34 -3.07
C ASP A 114 -3.89 6.80 -2.94
N VAL A 115 -2.92 7.73 -2.95
CA VAL A 115 -3.17 9.15 -2.74
C VAL A 115 -3.86 9.79 -3.94
N PHE A 116 -3.48 9.43 -5.17
CA PHE A 116 -4.18 9.97 -6.35
C PHE A 116 -5.46 9.21 -6.71
N ALA A 117 -5.68 8.00 -6.18
CA ALA A 117 -6.95 7.29 -6.27
C ALA A 117 -8.10 8.06 -5.60
N VAL A 118 -7.82 8.77 -4.50
CA VAL A 118 -8.79 9.68 -3.85
C VAL A 118 -8.81 11.09 -4.48
N GLY A 119 -8.09 11.30 -5.57
CA GLY A 119 -8.06 12.53 -6.34
C GLY A 119 -7.10 13.61 -5.83
N ALA A 120 -6.16 13.25 -4.95
CA ALA A 120 -5.13 14.16 -4.48
C ALA A 120 -3.83 14.03 -5.29
N ARG A 121 -3.27 15.16 -5.71
CA ARG A 121 -1.95 15.19 -6.36
C ARG A 121 -0.86 14.96 -5.33
N PRO A 122 -0.02 13.92 -5.43
CA PRO A 122 1.13 13.74 -4.56
C PRO A 122 2.06 14.95 -4.58
N ILE A 123 2.48 15.41 -3.38
CA ILE A 123 3.36 16.55 -3.18
C ILE A 123 4.58 16.24 -2.32
N ALA A 124 4.58 15.11 -1.60
CA ALA A 124 5.70 14.70 -0.77
C ALA A 124 5.66 13.22 -0.41
N ILE A 125 6.84 12.64 -0.25
CA ILE A 125 7.09 11.29 0.27
C ILE A 125 7.88 11.40 1.58
N LEU A 126 7.65 10.47 2.50
CA LEU A 126 8.54 10.20 3.62
C LEU A 126 8.82 8.70 3.71
N ASP A 127 10.01 8.33 4.15
CA ASP A 127 10.44 6.94 4.33
C ASP A 127 10.68 6.62 5.82
N SER A 128 10.16 5.48 6.30
CA SER A 128 10.50 4.93 7.61
C SER A 128 11.14 3.57 7.44
N LEU A 129 12.45 3.51 7.73
CA LEU A 129 13.31 2.40 7.40
C LEU A 129 13.87 1.72 8.66
N ARG A 130 13.85 0.38 8.71
CA ARG A 130 14.50 -0.41 9.77
C ARG A 130 15.33 -1.53 9.16
N PHE A 131 16.60 -1.58 9.54
CA PHE A 131 17.54 -2.61 9.06
C PHE A 131 18.32 -3.23 10.21
N GLY A 132 18.97 -4.36 9.93
CA GLY A 132 19.98 -4.94 10.81
C GLY A 132 21.14 -3.98 11.10
N GLU A 133 22.00 -4.37 12.03
CA GLU A 133 23.19 -3.58 12.33
C GLU A 133 24.13 -3.54 11.11
N LEU A 134 24.72 -2.39 10.81
CA LEU A 134 25.62 -2.22 9.66
C LEU A 134 27.01 -2.89 9.85
N THR A 135 27.08 -3.97 10.64
CA THR A 135 28.28 -4.76 10.90
C THR A 135 28.51 -5.82 9.81
N SER A 136 27.46 -6.27 9.13
CA SER A 136 27.51 -7.27 8.06
C SER A 136 27.20 -6.67 6.67
N ALA A 137 27.42 -7.43 5.59
CA ALA A 137 27.19 -6.96 4.23
C ALA A 137 25.70 -6.89 3.86
N ARG A 138 24.84 -7.72 4.48
CA ARG A 138 23.43 -7.84 4.12
C ARG A 138 22.62 -6.58 4.49
N PRO A 139 22.64 -6.04 5.72
CA PRO A 139 21.93 -4.81 6.05
C PRO A 139 22.41 -3.60 5.24
N ARG A 140 23.70 -3.55 4.86
CA ARG A 140 24.22 -2.50 3.97
C ARG A 140 23.62 -2.63 2.56
N TYR A 141 23.57 -3.84 2.01
CA TYR A 141 22.92 -4.11 0.72
C TYR A 141 21.44 -3.75 0.73
N LEU A 142 20.71 -4.10 1.80
CA LEU A 142 19.29 -3.75 1.95
C LEU A 142 19.10 -2.23 2.06
N LEU A 143 19.91 -1.54 2.85
CA LEU A 143 19.88 -0.08 2.97
C LEU A 143 20.16 0.60 1.63
N ASP A 144 21.27 0.25 0.98
CA ASP A 144 21.70 0.86 -0.28
C ASP A 144 20.66 0.64 -1.38
N GLY A 145 20.12 -0.59 -1.48
CA GLY A 145 19.07 -0.92 -2.43
C GLY A 145 17.77 -0.17 -2.17
N ALA A 146 17.29 -0.13 -0.93
CA ALA A 146 16.03 0.52 -0.59
C ALA A 146 16.08 2.03 -0.84
N VAL A 147 17.15 2.69 -0.40
CA VAL A 147 17.36 4.14 -0.60
C VAL A 147 17.48 4.44 -2.10
N ALA A 148 18.22 3.64 -2.85
CA ALA A 148 18.30 3.81 -4.30
C ALA A 148 16.95 3.60 -5.01
N GLY A 149 16.14 2.64 -4.56
CA GLY A 149 14.80 2.37 -5.09
C GLY A 149 13.82 3.52 -4.82
N ILE A 150 13.77 4.01 -3.57
CA ILE A 150 12.96 5.18 -3.18
C ILE A 150 13.36 6.40 -4.00
N GLY A 151 14.67 6.69 -4.06
CA GLY A 151 15.21 7.79 -4.84
C GLY A 151 14.88 7.65 -6.32
N HIS A 152 15.05 6.46 -6.90
CA HIS A 152 14.73 6.23 -8.31
C HIS A 152 13.28 6.55 -8.64
N TYR A 153 12.33 6.01 -7.87
CA TYR A 153 10.91 6.16 -8.16
C TYR A 153 10.45 7.61 -7.92
N GLY A 154 10.71 8.16 -6.73
CA GLY A 154 10.32 9.54 -6.36
C GLY A 154 10.92 10.60 -7.28
N ASN A 155 12.21 10.49 -7.61
CA ASN A 155 12.88 11.45 -8.49
C ASN A 155 12.34 11.39 -9.92
N SER A 156 12.02 10.20 -10.43
CA SER A 156 11.58 10.01 -11.82
C SER A 156 10.14 10.49 -12.03
N ILE A 157 9.25 10.22 -11.07
CA ILE A 157 7.86 10.71 -11.13
C ILE A 157 7.76 12.21 -10.77
N GLY A 158 8.79 12.74 -10.10
CA GLY A 158 8.87 14.15 -9.71
C GLY A 158 8.06 14.45 -8.46
N VAL A 159 8.12 13.58 -7.45
CA VAL A 159 7.53 13.81 -6.13
C VAL A 159 8.68 13.78 -5.10
N PRO A 160 8.90 14.87 -4.34
CA PRO A 160 10.06 14.98 -3.48
C PRO A 160 9.93 14.10 -2.23
N THR A 161 11.03 13.46 -1.82
CA THR A 161 11.14 12.84 -0.48
C THR A 161 11.65 13.88 0.50
N VAL A 162 10.79 14.30 1.44
CA VAL A 162 11.00 15.52 2.25
C VAL A 162 11.43 15.25 3.68
N GLY A 163 11.39 14.00 4.11
CA GLY A 163 11.74 13.58 5.47
C GLY A 163 11.64 12.08 5.60
N GLY A 164 11.94 11.58 6.80
CA GLY A 164 11.96 10.15 7.08
C GLY A 164 12.84 9.82 8.26
N GLU A 165 12.90 8.54 8.58
CA GLU A 165 13.68 8.01 9.69
C GLU A 165 14.34 6.68 9.31
N VAL A 166 15.47 6.40 9.95
CA VAL A 166 16.17 5.11 9.79
C VAL A 166 16.76 4.66 11.12
N TYR A 167 16.54 3.39 11.46
CA TYR A 167 17.16 2.73 12.60
C TYR A 167 17.80 1.40 12.21
N PHE A 168 18.90 1.09 12.89
CA PHE A 168 19.72 -0.09 12.71
C PHE A 168 19.75 -0.89 14.01
N GLU A 169 19.08 -2.05 14.04
CA GLU A 169 19.04 -2.95 15.20
C GLU A 169 18.98 -4.42 14.79
N ALA A 170 19.61 -5.29 15.60
CA ALA A 170 19.75 -6.71 15.29
C ALA A 170 18.43 -7.46 14.97
N PRO A 171 17.27 -7.18 15.59
CA PRO A 171 16.02 -7.87 15.25
C PRO A 171 15.57 -7.70 13.79
N TYR A 172 16.04 -6.64 13.11
CA TYR A 172 15.69 -6.36 11.71
C TYR A 172 16.69 -6.96 10.69
N GLU A 173 17.64 -7.81 11.12
CA GLU A 173 18.65 -8.41 10.23
C GLU A 173 18.02 -9.29 9.13
N GLN A 174 16.98 -10.05 9.49
CA GLN A 174 16.29 -10.96 8.56
C GLN A 174 15.11 -10.28 7.88
N ASN A 175 14.35 -9.49 8.63
CA ASN A 175 13.15 -8.78 8.18
C ASN A 175 13.40 -7.28 8.31
N CYS A 176 13.78 -6.63 7.21
CA CYS A 176 13.81 -5.18 7.17
C CYS A 176 12.38 -4.62 7.14
N LEU A 177 12.21 -3.39 7.64
CA LEU A 177 10.99 -2.64 7.48
C LEU A 177 11.25 -1.50 6.50
N VAL A 178 10.45 -1.40 5.44
CA VAL A 178 10.54 -0.37 4.41
C VAL A 178 9.14 0.17 4.23
N ASN A 179 8.88 1.30 4.91
CA ASN A 179 7.59 1.96 4.87
C ASN A 179 7.69 3.27 4.11
N ALA A 180 6.72 3.53 3.24
CA ALA A 180 6.62 4.75 2.47
C ALA A 180 5.32 5.46 2.84
N MET A 181 5.41 6.76 3.13
CA MET A 181 4.28 7.65 3.34
C MET A 181 4.18 8.63 2.18
N CYS A 182 2.97 8.91 1.71
CA CYS A 182 2.71 9.96 0.73
C CYS A 182 1.74 10.99 1.29
N LEU A 183 1.96 12.25 0.92
CA LEU A 183 1.01 13.34 1.09
C LEU A 183 0.61 13.87 -0.28
N GLY A 184 -0.68 14.09 -0.48
CA GLY A 184 -1.24 14.73 -1.66
C GLY A 184 -2.15 15.89 -1.32
N ILE A 185 -2.30 16.82 -2.27
CA ILE A 185 -3.18 17.98 -2.17
C ILE A 185 -4.34 17.86 -3.17
N ALA A 186 -5.54 18.19 -2.70
CA ALA A 186 -6.74 18.24 -3.54
C ALA A 186 -7.59 19.47 -3.19
N ARG A 187 -8.53 19.80 -4.09
CA ARG A 187 -9.72 20.57 -3.69
C ARG A 187 -10.68 19.63 -2.97
N GLU A 188 -11.29 20.08 -1.89
CA GLU A 188 -12.25 19.27 -1.12
C GLU A 188 -13.37 18.70 -2.01
N GLU A 189 -13.91 19.52 -2.90
CA GLU A 189 -14.99 19.17 -3.84
C GLU A 189 -14.57 18.19 -4.95
N ARG A 190 -13.26 17.96 -5.14
CA ARG A 190 -12.71 17.07 -6.17
C ARG A 190 -12.25 15.73 -5.60
N LEU A 191 -12.37 15.52 -4.30
CA LEU A 191 -12.09 14.21 -3.72
C LEU A 191 -13.10 13.18 -4.25
N ILE A 192 -12.59 12.01 -4.64
CA ILE A 192 -13.40 10.91 -5.19
C ILE A 192 -13.29 9.68 -4.27
N ARG A 193 -14.34 8.85 -4.25
CA ARG A 193 -14.37 7.58 -3.51
C ARG A 193 -14.21 6.40 -4.45
N SER A 194 -13.83 5.24 -3.92
CA SER A 194 -13.69 4.03 -4.77
C SER A 194 -14.99 3.25 -4.98
N ALA A 195 -16.05 3.51 -4.22
CA ALA A 195 -17.34 2.83 -4.34
C ALA A 195 -17.89 2.84 -5.79
N ALA A 196 -18.04 1.67 -6.41
CA ALA A 196 -18.63 1.55 -7.74
C ALA A 196 -20.12 1.90 -7.69
N ALA A 197 -20.61 2.63 -8.69
CA ALA A 197 -22.00 3.04 -8.75
C ALA A 197 -22.52 3.08 -10.18
N GLY A 198 -23.86 3.00 -10.31
CA GLY A 198 -24.59 3.06 -11.57
C GLY A 198 -24.53 1.76 -12.35
N VAL A 199 -25.60 0.94 -12.26
CA VAL A 199 -25.73 -0.28 -13.06
C VAL A 199 -25.67 0.06 -14.55
N GLY A 200 -24.83 -0.66 -15.30
CA GLY A 200 -24.56 -0.39 -16.71
C GLY A 200 -23.37 0.54 -16.96
N ASN A 201 -22.81 1.18 -15.92
CA ASN A 201 -21.57 1.91 -16.05
C ASN A 201 -20.41 0.98 -16.40
N LEU A 202 -19.47 1.50 -17.19
CA LEU A 202 -18.33 0.73 -17.67
C LEU A 202 -17.25 0.66 -16.60
N LEU A 203 -16.61 -0.51 -16.52
CA LEU A 203 -15.41 -0.73 -15.74
C LEU A 203 -14.20 -0.65 -16.67
N VAL A 204 -13.32 0.31 -16.44
CA VAL A 204 -12.19 0.62 -17.32
C VAL A 204 -10.87 0.42 -16.57
N LEU A 205 -10.00 -0.41 -17.13
CA LEU A 205 -8.63 -0.59 -16.67
C LEU A 205 -7.72 0.40 -17.39
N MET A 206 -6.95 1.17 -16.63
CA MET A 206 -6.00 2.15 -17.14
C MET A 206 -4.56 1.80 -16.77
N GLY A 207 -3.61 2.10 -17.65
CA GLY A 207 -2.17 1.99 -17.39
C GLY A 207 -1.48 0.78 -18.05
N ALA A 208 -0.56 0.16 -17.31
CA ALA A 208 0.30 -0.90 -17.80
C ALA A 208 -0.46 -2.19 -18.17
N ARG A 209 0.20 -3.06 -18.94
CA ARG A 209 -0.34 -4.38 -19.28
C ARG A 209 -0.19 -5.33 -18.10
N THR A 210 -1.17 -6.22 -17.94
CA THR A 210 -1.19 -7.27 -16.92
C THR A 210 -0.24 -8.40 -17.32
N GLY A 211 0.71 -8.74 -16.46
CA GLY A 211 1.64 -9.86 -16.64
C GLY A 211 1.68 -10.77 -15.42
N ARG A 212 2.53 -11.81 -15.44
CA ARG A 212 2.72 -12.75 -14.32
C ARG A 212 3.56 -12.17 -13.15
N ASP A 213 3.28 -10.93 -12.75
CA ASP A 213 3.98 -10.23 -11.68
C ASP A 213 3.30 -10.50 -10.33
N GLY A 214 4.07 -10.86 -9.30
CA GLY A 214 3.56 -11.00 -7.93
C GLY A 214 2.51 -12.10 -7.70
N ILE A 215 2.25 -12.99 -8.66
CA ILE A 215 1.29 -14.10 -8.49
C ILE A 215 1.78 -15.03 -7.36
N GLY A 216 1.05 -15.08 -6.24
CA GLY A 216 1.43 -15.81 -5.02
C GLY A 216 2.15 -14.95 -3.96
N GLY A 217 2.37 -13.66 -4.21
CA GLY A 217 2.94 -12.67 -3.29
C GLY A 217 2.18 -12.56 -1.97
N ALA A 218 0.91 -12.17 -2.03
CA ALA A 218 0.14 -11.86 -0.82
C ALA A 218 -0.31 -13.09 0.00
N SER A 219 -0.55 -14.26 -0.61
CA SER A 219 -1.01 -15.46 0.11
C SER A 219 0.11 -16.42 0.50
N VAL A 220 1.08 -16.67 -0.40
CA VAL A 220 2.14 -17.67 -0.20
C VAL A 220 3.45 -17.05 0.29
N LEU A 221 3.82 -15.86 -0.19
CA LEU A 221 5.08 -15.22 0.17
C LEU A 221 4.98 -14.38 1.45
N ALA A 222 3.88 -13.64 1.67
CA ALA A 222 3.69 -12.85 2.90
C ALA A 222 3.47 -13.71 4.16
N SER A 223 3.01 -14.96 3.98
CA SER A 223 2.67 -15.88 5.08
C SER A 223 3.73 -16.96 5.33
N ALA A 224 4.76 -17.09 4.48
CA ALA A 224 5.80 -18.11 4.61
C ALA A 224 7.05 -17.56 5.33
N GLU A 225 7.58 -18.30 6.30
CA GLU A 225 8.85 -17.98 6.95
C GLU A 225 10.00 -17.92 5.91
N LEU A 226 10.82 -16.87 5.96
CA LEU A 226 11.96 -16.67 5.07
C LEU A 226 12.99 -17.80 5.28
N ASP A 227 13.13 -18.69 4.28
CA ASP A 227 14.15 -19.74 4.18
C ASP A 227 15.26 -19.29 3.21
N SER A 228 16.50 -19.64 3.53
CA SER A 228 17.69 -19.63 2.66
C SER A 228 17.55 -20.14 1.21
N SER A 229 16.43 -20.73 0.79
CA SER A 229 16.14 -21.19 -0.59
C SER A 229 15.53 -20.12 -1.53
N ASP A 230 15.41 -18.86 -1.09
CA ASP A 230 14.72 -17.74 -1.80
C ASP A 230 15.26 -17.31 -3.18
N ALA A 231 16.34 -17.92 -3.69
CA ALA A 231 16.87 -17.57 -5.02
C ALA A 231 15.89 -17.87 -6.17
N SER A 232 14.98 -18.83 -5.98
CA SER A 232 13.94 -19.21 -6.95
C SER A 232 12.77 -18.21 -7.04
N LYS A 233 12.66 -17.27 -6.09
CA LYS A 233 11.55 -16.29 -5.98
C LYS A 233 11.85 -14.94 -6.65
N ARG A 234 13.08 -14.71 -7.12
CA ARG A 234 13.47 -13.50 -7.86
C ARG A 234 12.68 -13.24 -9.17
N PRO A 235 12.26 -14.26 -9.94
CA PRO A 235 11.52 -14.03 -11.19
C PRO A 235 10.10 -13.45 -11.02
N SER A 236 9.52 -13.51 -9.81
CA SER A 236 8.18 -12.96 -9.51
C SER A 236 8.22 -11.58 -8.85
N VAL A 237 9.40 -10.95 -8.75
CA VAL A 237 9.58 -9.62 -8.15
C VAL A 237 8.94 -8.58 -9.07
N GLN A 238 8.03 -7.80 -8.49
CA GLN A 238 7.39 -6.67 -9.15
C GLN A 238 8.45 -5.64 -9.56
N ILE A 239 8.36 -5.10 -10.78
CA ILE A 239 9.23 -4.02 -11.25
C ILE A 239 8.35 -2.82 -11.51
N GLY A 240 8.72 -1.69 -10.90
CA GLY A 240 8.00 -0.43 -11.08
C GLY A 240 8.53 0.38 -12.26
N ASP A 241 7.61 1.03 -13.00
CA ASP A 241 7.91 2.03 -14.03
C ASP A 241 7.39 3.42 -13.61
N PRO A 242 8.22 4.24 -12.95
CA PRO A 242 7.80 5.56 -12.50
C PRO A 242 7.46 6.53 -13.64
N PHE A 243 7.91 6.26 -14.87
CA PHE A 243 7.58 7.10 -16.02
C PHE A 243 6.18 6.79 -16.53
N GLU A 244 5.77 5.52 -16.55
CA GLU A 244 4.39 5.13 -16.83
C GLU A 244 3.46 5.67 -15.74
N GLU A 245 3.84 5.57 -14.46
CA GLU A 245 3.01 6.10 -13.37
C GLU A 245 2.86 7.61 -13.43
N LYS A 246 3.89 8.35 -13.88
CA LYS A 246 3.77 9.80 -14.10
C LYS A 246 2.67 10.12 -15.10
N LYS A 247 2.63 9.41 -16.23
CA LYS A 247 1.59 9.60 -17.25
C LYS A 247 0.21 9.23 -16.69
N LEU A 248 0.13 8.13 -15.98
CA LEU A 248 -1.10 7.66 -15.33
C LEU A 248 -1.64 8.67 -14.30
N LEU A 249 -0.76 9.24 -13.47
CA LEU A 249 -1.09 10.29 -12.51
C LEU A 249 -1.70 11.51 -13.19
N GLU A 250 -1.03 12.06 -14.22
CA GLU A 250 -1.53 13.25 -14.91
C GLU A 250 -2.85 12.97 -15.64
N CYS A 251 -2.98 11.79 -16.26
CA CYS A 251 -4.21 11.34 -16.88
C CYS A 251 -5.37 11.24 -15.87
N CYS A 252 -5.15 10.60 -14.72
CA CYS A 252 -6.19 10.46 -13.69
C CYS A 252 -6.63 11.82 -13.13
N LEU A 253 -5.69 12.73 -12.88
CA LEU A 253 -6.01 14.06 -12.37
C LEU A 253 -6.75 14.92 -13.40
N GLU A 254 -6.44 14.81 -14.70
CA GLU A 254 -7.23 15.47 -15.74
C GLU A 254 -8.65 14.89 -15.84
N LEU A 255 -8.80 13.55 -15.82
CA LEU A 255 -10.12 12.90 -15.84
C LEU A 255 -11.00 13.35 -14.66
N LEU A 256 -10.41 13.47 -13.47
CA LEU A 256 -11.10 14.01 -12.30
C LEU A 256 -11.50 15.47 -12.46
N GLU A 257 -10.63 16.31 -13.04
CA GLU A 257 -10.95 17.71 -13.31
C GLU A 257 -12.09 17.88 -14.32
N ARG A 258 -12.21 16.95 -15.28
CA ARG A 258 -13.31 16.91 -16.26
C ARG A 258 -14.61 16.35 -15.68
N GLY A 259 -14.55 15.66 -14.54
CA GLY A 259 -15.71 15.03 -13.91
C GLY A 259 -16.19 13.78 -14.65
N THR A 260 -15.31 13.09 -15.38
CA THR A 260 -15.66 11.90 -16.17
C THR A 260 -15.80 10.64 -15.32
N LEU A 261 -15.12 10.59 -14.17
CA LEU A 261 -15.04 9.43 -13.28
C LEU A 261 -16.18 9.38 -12.25
N ARG A 262 -16.76 8.20 -12.06
CA ARG A 262 -17.70 7.90 -10.95
C ARG A 262 -16.98 7.35 -9.74
N SER A 263 -15.96 6.52 -9.96
CA SER A 263 -15.04 6.06 -8.93
C SER A 263 -13.68 5.74 -9.53
N LEU A 264 -12.67 5.71 -8.66
CA LEU A 264 -11.29 5.41 -9.00
C LEU A 264 -10.66 4.56 -7.88
N GLN A 265 -9.89 3.55 -8.26
CA GLN A 265 -9.26 2.58 -7.37
C GLN A 265 -7.88 2.22 -7.94
N ASP A 266 -6.87 2.10 -7.08
CA ASP A 266 -5.56 1.59 -7.46
C ASP A 266 -5.59 0.06 -7.57
N LEU A 267 -4.65 -0.51 -8.34
CA LEU A 267 -4.37 -1.95 -8.28
C LEU A 267 -3.08 -2.17 -7.49
N GLY A 268 -3.23 -2.84 -6.35
CA GLY A 268 -2.14 -3.28 -5.48
C GLY A 268 -2.11 -4.79 -5.30
N ALA A 269 -2.01 -5.23 -4.06
CA ALA A 269 -2.04 -6.66 -3.72
C ALA A 269 -3.35 -7.32 -4.17
N ALA A 270 -3.26 -8.56 -4.68
CA ALA A 270 -4.36 -9.28 -5.32
C ALA A 270 -4.95 -8.63 -6.60
N GLY A 271 -4.37 -7.54 -7.09
CA GLY A 271 -4.64 -6.99 -8.42
C GLY A 271 -6.10 -6.62 -8.69
N LEU A 272 -6.65 -7.14 -9.79
CA LEU A 272 -8.05 -6.91 -10.17
C LEU A 272 -9.02 -7.50 -9.13
N SER A 273 -8.64 -8.57 -8.44
CA SER A 273 -9.50 -9.26 -7.48
C SER A 273 -9.89 -8.36 -6.31
N SER A 274 -8.91 -7.79 -5.60
CA SER A 274 -9.13 -6.86 -4.49
C SER A 274 -9.81 -5.58 -4.96
N SER A 275 -9.22 -4.95 -5.98
CA SER A 275 -9.69 -3.67 -6.50
C SER A 275 -11.17 -3.72 -6.87
N SER A 276 -11.57 -4.73 -7.65
CA SER A 276 -12.97 -4.87 -8.07
C SER A 276 -13.90 -5.31 -6.93
N ALA A 277 -13.49 -6.28 -6.10
CA ALA A 277 -14.32 -6.75 -4.99
C ALA A 277 -14.60 -5.63 -3.96
N GLU A 278 -13.59 -4.84 -3.62
CA GLU A 278 -13.73 -3.70 -2.71
C GLU A 278 -14.60 -2.59 -3.29
N MET A 279 -14.39 -2.22 -4.56
CA MET A 279 -15.24 -1.24 -5.24
C MET A 279 -16.71 -1.69 -5.25
N ALA A 280 -16.95 -2.99 -5.52
CA ALA A 280 -18.28 -3.58 -5.54
C ALA A 280 -18.93 -3.63 -4.14
N SER A 281 -18.17 -4.01 -3.10
CA SER A 281 -18.66 -4.07 -1.72
C SER A 281 -19.04 -2.69 -1.21
N LYS A 282 -18.13 -1.70 -1.32
CA LYS A 282 -18.40 -0.29 -0.94
C LYS A 282 -19.56 0.33 -1.73
N GLY A 283 -19.69 -0.06 -2.99
CA GLY A 283 -20.74 0.39 -3.89
C GLY A 283 -22.07 -0.32 -3.73
N GLU A 284 -22.11 -1.43 -2.97
CA GLU A 284 -23.28 -2.28 -2.84
C GLU A 284 -23.83 -2.78 -4.21
N VAL A 285 -22.92 -3.14 -5.13
CA VAL A 285 -23.21 -3.57 -6.50
C VAL A 285 -22.50 -4.89 -6.84
N GLY A 286 -22.76 -5.43 -8.03
CA GLY A 286 -21.93 -6.47 -8.64
C GLY A 286 -21.05 -5.91 -9.75
N LEU A 287 -20.07 -6.70 -10.20
CA LEU A 287 -19.22 -6.36 -11.33
C LEU A 287 -19.03 -7.58 -12.23
N ASP A 288 -19.09 -7.33 -13.53
CA ASP A 288 -18.64 -8.29 -14.53
C ASP A 288 -17.29 -7.84 -15.05
N ILE A 289 -16.33 -8.77 -15.12
CA ILE A 289 -14.99 -8.55 -15.66
C ILE A 289 -14.73 -9.59 -16.73
N ASP A 290 -14.57 -9.17 -17.98
CA ASP A 290 -14.12 -10.00 -19.08
C ASP A 290 -12.60 -10.00 -19.18
N VAL A 291 -11.97 -11.08 -18.72
CA VAL A 291 -10.51 -11.23 -18.73
C VAL A 291 -9.94 -11.30 -20.15
N SER A 292 -10.77 -11.55 -21.16
CA SER A 292 -10.34 -11.50 -22.57
C SER A 292 -10.03 -10.08 -23.05
N GLN A 293 -10.63 -9.07 -22.41
CA GLN A 293 -10.44 -7.66 -22.76
C GLN A 293 -9.26 -7.05 -22.00
N VAL A 294 -8.76 -7.71 -20.96
CA VAL A 294 -7.65 -7.20 -20.17
C VAL A 294 -6.38 -7.16 -21.04
N PRO A 295 -5.67 -6.02 -21.16
CA PRO A 295 -4.42 -5.96 -21.89
C PRO A 295 -3.34 -6.80 -21.23
N LEU A 296 -2.81 -7.81 -21.94
CA LEU A 296 -1.84 -8.77 -21.41
C LEU A 296 -0.41 -8.52 -21.91
N ARG A 297 0.58 -8.84 -21.06
CA ARG A 297 1.99 -8.92 -21.45
C ARG A 297 2.33 -10.29 -22.01
N GLU A 298 1.77 -11.34 -21.42
CA GLU A 298 1.83 -12.71 -21.92
C GLU A 298 0.45 -13.14 -22.44
N ASP A 299 0.34 -13.52 -23.71
CA ASP A 299 -0.96 -13.83 -24.35
C ASP A 299 -1.63 -15.10 -23.77
N ASP A 300 -0.85 -15.97 -23.13
CA ASP A 300 -1.27 -17.27 -22.61
C ASP A 300 -1.65 -17.23 -21.12
N MET A 301 -1.93 -16.06 -20.56
CA MET A 301 -2.36 -15.95 -19.17
C MET A 301 -3.76 -16.55 -18.97
N GLU A 302 -3.85 -17.45 -17.97
CA GLU A 302 -5.10 -18.04 -17.52
C GLU A 302 -5.95 -17.02 -16.73
N PRO A 303 -7.29 -17.16 -16.69
CA PRO A 303 -8.16 -16.21 -16.00
C PRO A 303 -7.77 -15.90 -14.56
N PHE A 304 -7.33 -16.92 -13.80
CA PHE A 304 -6.88 -16.70 -12.43
C PHE A 304 -5.60 -15.86 -12.37
N GLU A 305 -4.64 -16.07 -13.29
CA GLU A 305 -3.39 -15.28 -13.36
C GLU A 305 -3.68 -13.81 -13.65
N ILE A 306 -4.65 -13.54 -14.53
CA ILE A 306 -5.08 -12.18 -14.87
C ILE A 306 -5.72 -11.49 -13.67
N MET A 307 -6.62 -12.19 -12.97
CA MET A 307 -7.35 -11.63 -11.83
C MET A 307 -6.46 -11.31 -10.64
N VAL A 308 -5.41 -12.11 -10.41
CA VAL A 308 -4.55 -12.00 -9.22
C VAL A 308 -3.20 -11.34 -9.45
N SER A 309 -2.88 -10.99 -10.71
CA SER A 309 -1.63 -10.33 -11.07
C SER A 309 -1.47 -8.99 -10.33
N GLU A 310 -0.28 -8.79 -9.78
CA GLU A 310 0.12 -7.56 -9.06
C GLU A 310 1.06 -6.70 -9.93
N SER A 311 0.90 -6.74 -11.26
CA SER A 311 1.57 -5.81 -12.18
C SER A 311 1.31 -4.36 -11.75
N GLN A 312 2.37 -3.57 -11.76
CA GLN A 312 2.38 -2.20 -11.27
C GLN A 312 1.75 -1.21 -12.27
N GLU A 313 1.60 0.05 -11.84
CA GLU A 313 1.11 1.17 -12.67
C GLU A 313 -0.24 0.92 -13.37
N ARG A 314 -1.22 0.41 -12.60
CA ARG A 314 -2.58 0.20 -13.07
C ARG A 314 -3.59 0.88 -12.14
N MET A 315 -4.65 1.40 -12.74
CA MET A 315 -5.81 1.98 -12.05
C MET A 315 -7.10 1.39 -12.63
N LEU A 316 -8.11 1.21 -11.79
CA LEU A 316 -9.44 0.77 -12.16
C LEU A 316 -10.42 1.93 -11.92
N CYS A 317 -11.24 2.27 -12.92
CA CYS A 317 -12.25 3.30 -12.76
C CYS A 317 -13.61 2.86 -13.28
N VAL A 318 -14.65 3.53 -12.76
CA VAL A 318 -16.02 3.39 -13.25
C VAL A 318 -16.42 4.69 -13.94
N ILE A 319 -16.97 4.58 -15.16
CA ILE A 319 -17.47 5.72 -15.93
C ILE A 319 -18.86 5.47 -16.49
N GLU A 320 -19.60 6.54 -16.76
CA GLU A 320 -20.81 6.45 -17.58
C GLU A 320 -20.43 6.13 -19.04
N PRO A 321 -21.22 5.31 -19.76
CA PRO A 321 -20.90 4.94 -21.15
C PRO A 321 -20.71 6.14 -22.08
N GLU A 322 -21.43 7.24 -21.83
CA GLU A 322 -21.35 8.47 -22.61
C GLU A 322 -19.98 9.17 -22.48
N ASN A 323 -19.27 8.92 -21.38
CA ASN A 323 -17.95 9.51 -21.10
C ASN A 323 -16.79 8.70 -21.69
N LEU A 324 -17.03 7.54 -22.31
CA LEU A 324 -15.97 6.68 -22.83
C LEU A 324 -15.11 7.39 -23.87
N GLY A 325 -15.73 8.12 -24.81
CA GLY A 325 -14.99 8.87 -25.83
C GLY A 325 -14.10 9.97 -25.24
N GLU A 326 -14.60 10.73 -24.26
CA GLU A 326 -13.79 11.75 -23.58
C GLU A 326 -12.64 11.13 -22.78
N LEU A 327 -12.88 9.98 -22.13
CA LEU A 327 -11.83 9.23 -21.43
C LEU A 327 -10.74 8.78 -22.41
N GLU A 328 -11.10 8.18 -23.54
CA GLU A 328 -10.16 7.71 -24.56
C GLU A 328 -9.31 8.87 -25.12
N GLU A 329 -9.92 10.03 -25.39
CA GLU A 329 -9.21 11.23 -25.87
C GLU A 329 -8.19 11.77 -24.86
N ILE A 330 -8.50 11.72 -23.56
CA ILE A 330 -7.57 12.15 -22.49
C ILE A 330 -6.45 11.11 -22.33
N CYS A 331 -6.79 9.83 -22.32
CA CYS A 331 -5.82 8.75 -22.22
C CYS A 331 -4.84 8.74 -23.39
N GLU A 332 -5.29 8.96 -24.63
CA GLU A 332 -4.42 9.05 -25.82
C GLU A 332 -3.41 10.21 -25.68
N ARG A 333 -3.87 11.37 -25.21
CA ARG A 333 -3.03 12.56 -25.03
C ARG A 333 -1.91 12.37 -24.01
N TRP A 334 -2.20 11.64 -22.94
CA TRP A 334 -1.21 11.29 -21.91
C TRP A 334 -0.43 10.02 -22.24
N GLU A 335 -0.68 9.40 -23.40
CA GLU A 335 -0.08 8.12 -23.78
C GLU A 335 -0.30 7.01 -22.73
N VAL A 336 -1.50 7.00 -22.14
CA VAL A 336 -1.99 6.02 -21.17
C VAL A 336 -2.98 5.11 -21.87
N ARG A 337 -2.85 3.79 -21.67
CA ARG A 337 -3.84 2.85 -22.18
C ARG A 337 -5.07 2.87 -21.29
N ALA A 338 -6.24 2.84 -21.92
CA ALA A 338 -7.50 2.56 -21.26
C ALA A 338 -8.23 1.45 -22.01
N THR A 339 -8.86 0.54 -21.28
CA THR A 339 -9.63 -0.55 -21.89
C THR A 339 -10.84 -0.85 -21.03
N ALA A 340 -12.03 -0.78 -21.63
CA ALA A 340 -13.25 -1.24 -20.98
C ALA A 340 -13.18 -2.76 -20.85
N ILE A 341 -13.08 -3.24 -19.61
CA ILE A 341 -12.92 -4.66 -19.30
C ILE A 341 -14.19 -5.27 -18.70
N GLY A 342 -15.23 -4.47 -18.51
CA GLY A 342 -16.38 -4.93 -17.74
C GLY A 342 -17.44 -3.87 -17.51
N ALA A 343 -18.39 -4.19 -16.64
CA ALA A 343 -19.48 -3.29 -16.28
C ALA A 343 -20.00 -3.51 -14.85
N VAL A 344 -20.60 -2.47 -14.30
CA VAL A 344 -21.32 -2.51 -13.03
C VAL A 344 -22.67 -3.21 -13.21
N THR A 345 -22.98 -4.17 -12.35
CA THR A 345 -24.23 -4.94 -12.39
C THR A 345 -25.03 -4.81 -11.09
N GLY A 346 -26.33 -5.07 -11.16
CA GLY A 346 -27.19 -5.16 -9.98
C GLY A 346 -27.11 -6.51 -9.24
N SER A 347 -26.17 -7.38 -9.60
CA SER A 347 -26.18 -8.79 -9.18
C SER A 347 -25.69 -9.01 -7.75
N ARG A 348 -24.93 -8.08 -7.16
CA ARG A 348 -24.16 -8.25 -5.91
C ARG A 348 -23.12 -9.38 -6.00
N ARG A 349 -22.67 -9.70 -7.23
CA ARG A 349 -21.71 -10.76 -7.52
C ARG A 349 -20.55 -10.20 -8.33
N LEU A 350 -19.36 -10.73 -8.08
CA LEU A 350 -18.18 -10.55 -8.91
C LEU A 350 -18.11 -11.71 -9.89
N ARG A 351 -18.41 -11.44 -11.16
CA ARG A 351 -18.38 -12.45 -12.23
C ARG A 351 -17.16 -12.23 -13.11
N VAL A 352 -16.39 -13.29 -13.29
CA VAL A 352 -15.23 -13.34 -14.19
C VAL A 352 -15.67 -14.06 -15.45
N LEU A 353 -15.58 -13.39 -16.58
CA LEU A 353 -15.96 -13.87 -17.90
C LEU A 353 -14.69 -14.13 -18.73
N ASP A 354 -14.69 -15.16 -19.56
CA ASP A 354 -13.62 -15.39 -20.53
C ASP A 354 -14.21 -15.67 -21.92
N THR A 355 -14.35 -14.62 -22.73
CA THR A 355 -14.93 -14.75 -24.08
C THR A 355 -13.95 -15.35 -25.11
N ARG A 356 -12.71 -15.72 -24.72
CA ARG A 356 -11.74 -16.41 -25.60
C ARG A 356 -12.11 -17.86 -25.85
N LYS A 357 -12.80 -18.52 -24.92
CA LYS A 357 -13.14 -19.95 -25.00
C LYS A 357 -14.46 -20.15 -25.76
N GLY A 358 -14.39 -20.92 -26.84
CA GLY A 358 -15.39 -20.90 -27.92
C GLY A 358 -16.73 -21.54 -27.58
N THR A 359 -17.80 -20.75 -27.54
CA THR A 359 -19.14 -21.03 -28.13
C THR A 359 -20.14 -19.88 -27.87
N GLY A 360 -20.03 -18.73 -28.54
CA GLY A 360 -21.20 -17.85 -28.77
C GLY A 360 -21.62 -16.86 -27.67
N GLY A 361 -20.69 -16.35 -26.86
CA GLY A 361 -20.96 -15.31 -25.86
C GLY A 361 -20.32 -15.63 -24.50
N GLU A 362 -20.47 -14.71 -23.55
CA GLU A 362 -19.97 -14.72 -22.16
C GLU A 362 -19.90 -16.12 -21.50
N GLU A 363 -18.72 -16.73 -21.43
CA GLU A 363 -18.48 -17.92 -20.60
C GLU A 363 -18.06 -17.45 -19.19
N VAL A 364 -18.92 -17.70 -18.20
CA VAL A 364 -18.64 -17.35 -16.79
C VAL A 364 -17.65 -18.37 -16.23
N VAL A 365 -16.39 -17.95 -16.02
CA VAL A 365 -15.31 -18.78 -15.47
C VAL A 365 -15.13 -18.59 -13.96
N GLY A 366 -15.78 -17.59 -13.36
CA GLY A 366 -15.86 -17.40 -11.92
C GLY A 366 -17.09 -16.60 -11.54
N ASP A 367 -17.74 -16.96 -10.44
CA ASP A 367 -18.96 -16.31 -9.97
C ASP A 367 -19.05 -16.33 -8.45
N MET A 368 -18.69 -15.22 -7.80
CA MET A 368 -18.52 -15.11 -6.36
C MET A 368 -19.46 -14.04 -5.76
N PRO A 369 -20.14 -14.29 -4.63
CA PRO A 369 -20.83 -13.23 -3.90
C PRO A 369 -19.83 -12.18 -3.41
N VAL A 370 -20.10 -10.90 -3.63
CA VAL A 370 -19.20 -9.80 -3.21
C VAL A 370 -19.06 -9.76 -1.69
N GLU A 371 -20.17 -9.92 -0.96
CA GLU A 371 -20.19 -9.98 0.51
C GLU A 371 -19.32 -11.12 1.05
N ALA A 372 -19.31 -12.28 0.38
CA ALA A 372 -18.48 -13.42 0.76
C ALA A 372 -16.98 -13.12 0.62
N LEU A 373 -16.59 -12.35 -0.40
CA LEU A 373 -15.20 -12.00 -0.66
C LEU A 373 -14.63 -11.01 0.36
N VAL A 374 -15.42 -10.01 0.76
CA VAL A 374 -14.92 -8.85 1.51
C VAL A 374 -15.39 -8.84 2.97
N ASP A 375 -16.67 -9.09 3.20
CA ASP A 375 -17.32 -8.81 4.49
C ASP A 375 -17.37 -10.03 5.41
N ASP A 376 -17.54 -11.23 4.82
CA ASP A 376 -17.66 -12.50 5.54
C ASP A 376 -16.32 -13.18 5.86
N CYS A 377 -15.18 -12.53 5.55
CA CYS A 377 -13.86 -13.09 5.87
C CYS A 377 -13.74 -13.34 7.39
N PRO A 378 -13.28 -14.53 7.82
CA PRO A 378 -13.21 -14.86 9.23
C PRO A 378 -12.24 -13.94 9.98
N LEU A 379 -12.71 -13.40 11.10
CA LEU A 379 -11.90 -12.59 12.00
C LEU A 379 -11.58 -13.37 13.27
N TYR A 380 -10.30 -13.48 13.60
CA TYR A 380 -9.82 -14.25 14.73
C TYR A 380 -9.76 -13.39 16.00
N ASP A 381 -10.09 -14.01 17.14
CA ASP A 381 -9.79 -13.45 18.46
C ASP A 381 -8.67 -14.26 19.07
N LEU A 382 -7.52 -13.63 19.25
CA LEU A 382 -6.37 -14.26 19.87
C LEU A 382 -6.39 -14.00 21.38
N GLU A 383 -6.02 -15.00 22.17
CA GLU A 383 -5.75 -14.82 23.59
C GLU A 383 -4.33 -14.24 23.75
N PRO A 384 -4.18 -12.97 24.17
CA PRO A 384 -2.87 -12.34 24.21
C PRO A 384 -2.02 -12.95 25.33
N ALA A 385 -0.80 -13.36 25.00
CA ALA A 385 0.22 -13.77 25.95
C ALA A 385 1.36 -12.75 26.00
N ARG A 386 1.99 -12.61 27.18
CA ARG A 386 3.23 -11.83 27.27
C ARG A 386 4.38 -12.65 26.65
N PRO A 387 5.35 -12.02 25.97
CA PRO A 387 6.54 -12.70 25.52
C PRO A 387 7.30 -13.35 26.69
N ASP A 388 7.89 -14.51 26.45
CA ASP A 388 8.66 -15.26 27.46
C ASP A 388 9.97 -14.56 27.88
N GLY A 389 10.42 -13.54 27.12
CA GLY A 389 11.63 -12.79 27.40
C GLY A 389 11.64 -11.38 26.83
N GLN A 390 12.50 -10.52 27.39
CA GLN A 390 12.69 -9.16 26.92
C GLN A 390 13.88 -9.10 25.95
N ILE A 391 13.66 -8.62 24.73
CA ILE A 391 14.72 -8.49 23.71
C ILE A 391 15.84 -7.56 24.19
N TYR A 392 15.46 -6.49 24.90
CA TYR A 392 16.37 -5.45 25.38
C TYR A 392 16.36 -5.40 26.90
N PRO A 393 17.24 -6.12 27.61
CA PRO A 393 17.29 -6.06 29.06
C PRO A 393 17.61 -4.63 29.54
N ALA A 394 16.99 -4.21 30.64
CA ALA A 394 17.24 -2.89 31.21
C ALA A 394 18.72 -2.73 31.56
N PRO A 395 19.42 -1.71 31.04
CA PRO A 395 20.81 -1.47 31.40
C PRO A 395 20.91 -1.07 32.87
N PRO A 396 22.04 -1.35 33.54
CA PRO A 396 22.27 -0.86 34.90
C PRO A 396 22.23 0.67 34.90
N ARG A 397 21.44 1.26 35.81
CA ARG A 397 21.40 2.72 36.00
C ARG A 397 22.72 3.17 36.62
N SER A 398 23.58 3.82 35.83
CA SER A 398 24.78 4.49 36.32
C SER A 398 24.81 5.93 35.82
N LEU A 399 24.94 6.88 36.75
CA LEU A 399 25.25 8.29 36.47
C LEU A 399 26.71 8.61 36.85
N ASP A 400 27.42 7.64 37.44
CA ASP A 400 28.77 7.76 37.97
C ASP A 400 29.77 7.37 36.88
N SER A 401 29.98 8.27 35.93
CA SER A 401 31.05 8.14 34.93
C SER A 401 31.70 9.49 34.68
N ASP A 402 33.03 9.52 34.84
CA ASP A 402 33.89 10.65 34.45
C ASP A 402 34.09 10.71 32.92
N GLU A 403 33.53 9.76 32.16
CA GLU A 403 33.72 9.59 30.71
C GLU A 403 32.59 10.21 29.87
N ARG A 404 31.90 11.25 30.38
CA ARG A 404 30.78 11.91 29.67
C ARG A 404 31.15 12.36 28.25
N GLY A 405 32.39 12.83 28.07
CA GLY A 405 32.90 13.19 26.74
C GLY A 405 33.00 11.98 25.80
N GLY A 406 33.46 10.83 26.31
CA GLY A 406 33.48 9.57 25.57
C GLY A 406 32.07 9.07 25.22
N ALA A 407 31.14 9.14 26.17
CA ALA A 407 29.74 8.77 25.95
C ALA A 407 29.07 9.65 24.86
N LEU A 408 29.30 10.96 24.89
CA LEU A 408 28.78 11.87 23.85
C LEU A 408 29.35 11.54 22.48
N LEU A 409 30.67 11.29 22.37
CA LEU A 409 31.29 10.91 21.11
C LEU A 409 30.77 9.57 20.60
N ALA A 410 30.53 8.60 21.48
CA ALA A 410 29.93 7.32 21.13
C ALA A 410 28.49 7.48 20.63
N LEU A 411 27.69 8.33 21.27
CA LEU A 411 26.34 8.66 20.81
C LEU A 411 26.36 9.30 19.42
N LEU A 412 27.18 10.33 19.20
CA LEU A 412 27.30 11.00 17.91
C LEU A 412 27.82 10.08 16.79
N ALA A 413 28.65 9.10 17.14
CA ALA A 413 29.17 8.10 16.21
C ALA A 413 28.18 6.94 15.94
N SER A 414 27.11 6.82 16.73
CA SER A 414 26.11 5.77 16.54
C SER A 414 25.39 5.93 15.22
N HIS A 415 25.23 4.84 14.46
CA HIS A 415 24.43 4.83 13.24
C HIS A 415 22.97 5.23 13.48
N ASN A 416 22.45 5.18 14.70
CA ASN A 416 21.08 5.61 15.03
C ASN A 416 20.95 7.10 15.35
N LEU A 417 22.06 7.84 15.49
CA LEU A 417 22.06 9.28 15.80
C LEU A 417 22.88 10.13 14.82
N SER A 418 23.73 9.49 14.01
CA SER A 418 24.56 10.19 13.03
C SER A 418 23.72 10.81 11.89
N SER A 419 24.35 11.73 11.16
CA SER A 419 23.71 12.47 10.08
C SER A 419 23.14 11.55 8.98
N ARG A 420 21.88 11.80 8.60
CA ARG A 420 21.17 11.14 7.49
C ARG A 420 21.48 11.68 6.10
N ARG A 421 22.42 12.62 6.02
CA ARG A 421 22.81 13.31 4.79
C ARG A 421 23.14 12.38 3.61
N PRO A 422 23.89 11.28 3.79
CA PRO A 422 24.18 10.37 2.68
C PRO A 422 22.94 9.68 2.08
N LEU A 423 21.84 9.61 2.83
CA LEU A 423 20.60 8.98 2.36
C LEU A 423 19.77 10.00 1.58
N PHE A 424 19.38 11.12 2.20
CA PHE A 424 18.47 12.06 1.55
C PHE A 424 19.09 12.88 0.42
N GLU A 425 20.43 12.96 0.30
CA GLU A 425 21.06 13.59 -0.88
C GLU A 425 20.84 12.78 -2.17
N GLN A 426 20.35 11.54 -2.06
CA GLN A 426 19.92 10.73 -3.21
C GLN A 426 18.49 11.06 -3.65
N TYR A 427 17.73 11.79 -2.82
CA TYR A 427 16.36 12.17 -3.08
C TYR A 427 16.29 13.62 -3.55
N ASP A 428 15.44 13.88 -4.53
CA ASP A 428 14.97 15.24 -4.77
C ASP A 428 14.10 15.68 -3.60
N CYS A 429 14.33 16.90 -3.12
CA CYS A 429 13.53 17.52 -2.05
C CYS A 429 12.96 18.89 -2.45
N LEU A 430 12.98 19.23 -3.76
CA LEU A 430 12.68 20.57 -4.29
C LEU A 430 11.65 20.61 -5.41
N VAL A 431 11.43 19.51 -6.13
CA VAL A 431 10.47 19.43 -7.23
C VAL A 431 9.08 19.85 -6.72
N GLY A 432 8.37 20.61 -7.54
CA GLY A 432 7.12 21.28 -7.17
C GLY A 432 7.31 22.60 -6.42
N SER A 433 8.53 22.93 -5.97
CA SER A 433 8.87 24.19 -5.29
C SER A 433 8.03 24.49 -4.04
N ARG A 434 7.58 23.45 -3.33
CA ARG A 434 6.77 23.57 -2.10
C ARG A 434 7.59 23.47 -0.82
N THR A 435 8.73 22.80 -0.83
CA THR A 435 9.52 22.51 0.38
C THR A 435 10.10 23.78 1.01
N VAL A 436 9.56 24.17 2.17
CA VAL A 436 10.01 25.34 2.97
C VAL A 436 11.10 24.93 3.95
N ARG A 437 10.96 23.75 4.56
CA ARG A 437 11.97 23.13 5.43
C ARG A 437 12.38 21.81 4.82
N ARG A 438 13.65 21.72 4.44
CA ARG A 438 14.29 20.53 3.85
C ARG A 438 14.69 19.54 4.95
N PRO A 439 15.01 18.28 4.61
CA PRO A 439 15.65 17.35 5.53
C PRO A 439 16.82 18.01 6.30
N GLN A 440 16.93 17.73 7.60
CA GLN A 440 17.90 18.30 8.55
C GLN A 440 17.78 19.79 8.87
N GLN A 441 16.79 20.51 8.35
CA GLN A 441 16.60 21.93 8.71
C GLN A 441 15.64 22.13 9.89
N ALA A 442 14.82 21.13 10.20
CA ALA A 442 13.82 21.14 11.25
C ALA A 442 13.45 19.69 11.64
N ASP A 443 12.72 19.54 12.74
CA ASP A 443 12.25 18.24 13.25
C ASP A 443 11.11 17.63 12.42
N ALA A 444 10.39 18.46 11.64
CA ALA A 444 9.37 18.01 10.69
C ALA A 444 9.53 18.71 9.33
N ALA A 445 9.12 18.02 8.26
CA ALA A 445 9.07 18.62 6.93
C ALA A 445 7.96 19.65 6.86
N VAL A 446 8.20 20.79 6.20
CA VAL A 446 7.20 21.86 6.02
C VAL A 446 7.07 22.21 4.55
N LEU A 447 5.84 22.14 4.04
CA LEU A 447 5.48 22.37 2.64
C LEU A 447 4.55 23.58 2.53
N SER A 448 4.71 24.37 1.47
CA SER A 448 3.83 25.49 1.14
C SER A 448 2.54 25.01 0.46
N LEU A 449 1.42 25.48 1.00
CA LEU A 449 0.07 25.29 0.46
C LEU A 449 -0.40 26.60 -0.16
N GLU A 450 0.24 27.04 -1.26
CA GLU A 450 -0.27 28.20 -1.99
C GLU A 450 -1.49 27.78 -2.81
N ALA A 451 -2.64 28.41 -2.56
CA ALA A 451 -3.85 28.34 -3.38
C ALA A 451 -4.57 29.68 -3.37
N ASP A 452 -4.97 30.17 -4.55
CA ASP A 452 -5.82 31.36 -4.73
C ASP A 452 -5.39 32.62 -3.93
N GLY A 453 -4.08 32.81 -3.74
CA GLY A 453 -3.52 33.93 -2.98
C GLY A 453 -3.51 33.76 -1.46
N ALA A 454 -4.08 32.67 -0.92
CA ALA A 454 -3.89 32.26 0.46
C ALA A 454 -2.51 31.60 0.63
N ARG A 455 -1.78 31.97 1.68
CA ARG A 455 -0.50 31.38 2.06
C ARG A 455 -0.70 30.53 3.31
N GLY A 456 -0.59 29.22 3.15
CA GLY A 456 -0.59 28.25 4.25
C GLY A 456 0.65 27.35 4.19
N GLY A 457 0.83 26.55 5.24
CA GLY A 457 1.83 25.50 5.26
C GLY A 457 1.27 24.24 5.89
N ILE A 458 1.71 23.09 5.41
CA ILE A 458 1.46 21.79 6.05
C ILE A 458 2.78 21.25 6.57
N ALA A 459 2.76 20.71 7.78
CA ALA A 459 3.90 20.02 8.36
C ALA A 459 3.61 18.52 8.46
N VAL A 460 4.65 17.70 8.31
CA VAL A 460 4.54 16.25 8.39
C VAL A 460 5.79 15.64 9.04
N SER A 461 5.55 14.62 9.87
CA SER A 461 6.55 13.80 10.55
C SER A 461 6.16 12.33 10.44
N ILE A 462 7.15 11.45 10.48
CA ILE A 462 6.98 10.01 10.59
C ILE A 462 8.01 9.49 11.60
N ASP A 463 7.53 8.82 12.64
CA ASP A 463 8.37 8.41 13.77
C ASP A 463 7.94 7.03 14.31
N GLY A 464 8.91 6.21 14.71
CA GLY A 464 8.64 4.88 15.26
C GLY A 464 9.80 4.27 16.05
N ASN A 465 9.76 4.33 17.38
CA ASN A 465 10.84 3.73 18.18
C ASN A 465 10.62 2.24 18.48
N GLY A 466 11.08 1.36 17.58
CA GLY A 466 10.93 -0.10 17.70
C GLY A 466 11.52 -0.68 19.00
N ARG A 467 12.63 -0.13 19.49
CA ARG A 467 13.21 -0.55 20.78
C ARG A 467 12.33 -0.20 21.97
N ARG A 468 11.68 0.97 21.97
CA ARG A 468 10.74 1.36 23.03
C ARG A 468 9.52 0.44 23.02
N VAL A 469 8.96 0.20 21.84
CA VAL A 469 7.83 -0.74 21.65
C VAL A 469 8.21 -2.16 22.09
N ALA A 470 9.41 -2.63 21.79
CA ALA A 470 9.88 -3.93 22.24
C ALA A 470 10.11 -4.04 23.75
N CYS A 471 10.43 -2.93 24.43
CA CYS A 471 10.56 -2.88 25.89
C CYS A 471 9.20 -2.88 26.59
N ASP A 472 8.29 -2.03 26.11
CA ASP A 472 6.92 -1.89 26.59
C ASP A 472 6.04 -1.45 25.41
N PRO A 473 5.26 -2.38 24.81
CA PRO A 473 4.48 -2.07 23.61
C PRO A 473 3.49 -0.93 23.83
N TYR A 474 2.85 -0.87 25.01
CA TYR A 474 1.86 0.17 25.27
C TYR A 474 2.52 1.54 25.40
N THR A 475 3.52 1.66 26.28
CA THR A 475 4.22 2.93 26.50
C THR A 475 4.99 3.36 25.26
N GLY A 476 5.65 2.42 24.56
CA GLY A 476 6.37 2.70 23.32
C GLY A 476 5.47 3.19 22.19
N THR A 477 4.25 2.66 22.06
CA THR A 477 3.28 3.19 21.09
C THR A 477 2.82 4.60 21.45
N VAL A 478 2.58 4.90 22.74
CA VAL A 478 2.27 6.27 23.19
C VAL A 478 3.44 7.21 22.88
N GLU A 479 4.67 6.80 23.18
CA GLU A 479 5.88 7.57 22.89
C GLU A 479 6.02 7.88 21.40
N ALA A 480 5.75 6.92 20.50
CA ALA A 480 5.82 7.14 19.05
C ALA A 480 4.82 8.21 18.57
N VAL A 481 3.58 8.21 19.08
CA VAL A 481 2.59 9.25 18.76
C VAL A 481 3.02 10.62 19.30
N LEU A 482 3.57 10.65 20.52
CA LEU A 482 4.05 11.88 21.14
C LEU A 482 5.29 12.45 20.44
N GLU A 483 6.18 11.60 19.91
CA GLU A 483 7.35 12.01 19.13
C GLU A 483 6.92 12.74 17.85
N CYS A 484 6.02 12.13 17.06
CA CYS A 484 5.40 12.80 15.89
C CYS A 484 4.79 14.16 16.27
N ALA A 485 3.99 14.20 17.32
CA ALA A 485 3.33 15.43 17.76
C ALA A 485 4.33 16.50 18.22
N ALA A 486 5.42 16.11 18.89
CA ALA A 486 6.49 17.00 19.32
C ALA A 486 7.25 17.59 18.13
N ASN A 487 7.60 16.76 17.13
CA ASN A 487 8.27 17.20 15.91
C ASN A 487 7.42 18.24 15.14
N LEU A 488 6.11 18.00 15.04
CA LEU A 488 5.17 18.97 14.46
C LEU A 488 5.10 20.27 15.28
N ALA A 489 5.05 20.18 16.62
CA ALA A 489 5.02 21.35 17.48
C ALA A 489 6.31 22.21 17.38
N CYS A 490 7.48 21.59 17.20
CA CYS A 490 8.76 22.27 17.00
C CYS A 490 8.79 23.19 15.76
N VAL A 491 7.98 22.89 14.74
CA VAL A 491 7.81 23.74 13.56
C VAL A 491 6.58 24.66 13.63
N GLY A 492 5.89 24.67 14.77
CA GLY A 492 4.71 25.50 15.01
C GLY A 492 3.43 24.98 14.36
N ALA A 493 3.36 23.68 14.04
CA ALA A 493 2.17 23.07 13.45
C ALA A 493 1.22 22.50 14.51
N GLU A 494 -0.06 22.50 14.18
CA GLU A 494 -1.11 21.82 14.94
C GLU A 494 -1.41 20.46 14.28
N PRO A 495 -1.37 19.33 15.03
CA PRO A 495 -1.70 18.02 14.47
C PRO A 495 -3.17 17.94 13.99
N LEU A 496 -3.36 17.61 12.71
CA LEU A 496 -4.70 17.51 12.10
C LEU A 496 -5.21 16.07 11.97
N GLY A 497 -4.30 15.10 11.88
CA GLY A 497 -4.61 13.69 11.69
C GLY A 497 -3.36 12.82 11.84
N LEU A 498 -3.56 11.53 11.97
CA LEU A 498 -2.51 10.52 12.12
C LEU A 498 -2.80 9.34 11.19
N THR A 499 -1.77 8.84 10.55
CA THR A 499 -1.78 7.55 9.85
C THR A 499 -0.79 6.63 10.55
N ASN A 500 -1.06 5.33 10.59
CA ASN A 500 -0.18 4.34 11.22
C ASN A 500 0.08 3.18 10.25
N CYS A 501 1.33 2.70 10.25
CA CYS A 501 1.75 1.49 9.56
C CYS A 501 2.29 0.51 10.61
N LEU A 502 1.47 -0.47 10.97
CA LEU A 502 1.80 -1.41 12.04
C LEU A 502 2.64 -2.56 11.49
N ASN A 503 3.82 -2.79 12.05
CA ASN A 503 4.71 -3.87 11.65
C ASN A 503 5.07 -4.72 12.86
N PHE A 504 4.52 -5.93 12.90
CA PHE A 504 4.68 -6.87 14.01
C PHE A 504 5.06 -8.26 13.48
N GLY A 505 5.45 -9.15 14.39
CA GLY A 505 5.62 -10.57 14.08
C GLY A 505 4.28 -11.29 13.88
N ASN A 506 4.35 -12.62 13.80
CA ASN A 506 3.17 -13.47 13.71
C ASN A 506 2.25 -13.23 14.93
N PRO A 507 0.95 -12.93 14.71
CA PRO A 507 0.02 -12.52 15.77
C PRO A 507 -0.33 -13.63 16.77
#